data_AF-A0A450VCB8-F1
#
_entry.id   AF-A0A450VCB8-F1
#
_cell.length_a   1.000
_cell.length_b   1.000
_cell.length_c   1.000
_cell.angle_alpha   90.00
_cell.angle_beta   90.00
_cell.angle_gamma   90.00
#
_symmetry.space_group_name_H-M   'P 1'
#
loop_
_entity.id
_entity.type
_entity.pdbx_description
1 polymer ?
#
loop_
_entity_poly.entity_id
_entity_poly.type
_entity_poly.pdbx_seq_one_letter_code
_entity_poly.pdbx_strand_id
1 'polypeptide(L)'
;NARHVKQVPGRKSDLADAQWLAILACSGLLRGGFVPPQDLRTLLSRQMQKPTSILSGEKNRAHKVLTDGGIRLAVVVSDIHGKSAREMIEGLSREETPEQVLQYASGRLEA
;
A
#
# COMPACT_ATOMS: atom_id res chain seq x y z
N ASN A 1 8.85 16.94 -3.48
CA ASN A 1 8.96 17.70 -2.22
C ASN A 1 9.42 16.86 -1.04
N ALA A 2 8.68 15.84 -0.59
CA ALA A 2 9.12 15.00 0.54
C ALA A 2 10.51 14.36 0.36
N ARG A 3 10.86 13.88 -0.85
CA ARG A 3 12.21 13.37 -1.15
C ARG A 3 13.32 14.43 -1.09
N HIS A 4 13.03 15.66 -1.54
CA HIS A 4 13.97 16.79 -1.51
C HIS A 4 14.20 17.27 -0.08
N VAL A 5 13.12 17.40 0.68
CA VAL A 5 13.11 17.79 2.10
C VAL A 5 13.85 16.77 2.99
N LYS A 6 13.79 15.47 2.65
CA LYS A 6 14.48 14.39 3.37
C LYS A 6 16.01 14.40 3.18
N GLN A 7 16.51 15.03 2.11
CA GLN A 7 17.94 15.11 1.80
C GLN A 7 18.64 16.29 2.50
N VAL A 8 17.88 17.15 3.18
CA VAL A 8 18.44 18.31 3.90
C VAL A 8 18.77 17.90 5.35
N PRO A 9 20.02 18.04 5.81
CA PRO A 9 20.43 17.61 7.15
C PRO A 9 19.82 18.46 8.27
N GLY A 10 19.69 17.86 9.46
CA GLY A 10 19.25 18.50 10.71
C GLY A 10 17.78 18.24 11.04
N ARG A 11 17.48 17.26 11.92
CA ARG A 11 16.12 17.08 12.44
C ARG A 11 16.08 16.59 13.89
N LYS A 12 15.42 17.38 14.75
CA LYS A 12 14.87 16.93 16.04
C LYS A 12 13.77 17.88 16.61
N SER A 13 12.78 18.31 15.80
CA SER A 13 11.40 18.68 16.25
C SER A 13 10.52 19.16 15.08
N ASP A 14 9.20 18.98 15.17
CA ASP A 14 8.23 19.42 14.14
C ASP A 14 8.18 20.95 13.96
N LEU A 15 8.40 21.70 15.04
CA LEU A 15 8.46 23.17 15.00
C LEU A 15 9.70 23.65 14.23
N ALA A 16 10.85 23.03 14.49
CA ALA A 16 12.08 23.32 13.76
C ALA A 16 11.97 22.91 12.29
N ASP A 17 11.26 21.80 11.98
CA ASP A 17 11.01 21.39 10.60
C ASP A 17 10.13 22.39 9.85
N ALA A 18 9.09 22.93 10.49
CA ALA A 18 8.24 23.96 9.89
C ALA A 18 9.00 25.28 9.61
N GLN A 19 9.80 25.75 10.57
CA GLN A 19 10.65 26.93 10.40
C GLN A 19 11.67 26.72 9.27
N TRP A 20 12.28 25.54 9.23
CA TRP A 20 13.25 25.19 8.19
C TRP A 20 12.62 25.09 6.80
N LEU A 21 11.45 24.46 6.68
CA LEU A 21 10.68 24.43 5.44
C LEU A 21 10.32 25.83 4.94
N ALA A 22 9.99 26.76 5.85
CA ALA A 22 9.75 28.15 5.49
C ALA A 22 11.01 28.83 4.96
N ILE A 23 12.17 28.65 5.60
CA ILE A 23 13.46 29.17 5.13
C ILE A 23 13.82 28.60 3.74
N LEU A 24 13.64 27.29 3.54
CA LEU A 24 13.90 26.64 2.25
C LEU A 24 12.92 27.12 1.16
N ALA A 25 11.67 27.41 1.51
CA ALA A 25 10.69 27.99 0.58
C ALA A 25 11.06 29.43 0.20
N CYS A 26 11.41 30.27 1.18
CA CYS A 26 11.79 31.66 0.97
C CYS A 26 13.10 31.82 0.17
N SER A 27 14.04 30.88 0.34
CA SER A 27 15.31 30.85 -0.41
C SER A 27 15.18 30.25 -1.82
N GLY A 28 13.98 29.80 -2.23
CA GLY A 28 13.75 29.18 -3.54
C GLY A 28 14.34 27.77 -3.69
N LEU A 29 14.83 27.16 -2.60
CA LEU A 29 15.41 25.82 -2.57
C LEU A 29 14.33 24.71 -2.60
N LEU A 30 13.06 25.07 -2.38
CA LEU A 30 11.91 24.18 -2.57
C LEU A 30 11.22 24.45 -3.90
N ARG A 31 11.10 23.39 -4.71
CA ARG A 31 10.21 23.41 -5.87
C ARG A 31 8.77 23.31 -5.38
N GLY A 32 7.91 24.25 -5.76
CA GLY A 32 6.47 24.14 -5.53
C GLY A 32 5.95 22.81 -6.10
N GLY A 33 5.08 22.12 -5.34
CA GLY A 33 4.35 20.98 -5.90
C GLY A 33 3.45 21.47 -7.02
N PHE A 34 3.34 20.74 -8.13
CA PHE A 34 2.40 21.09 -9.18
C PHE A 34 0.98 21.02 -8.63
N VAL A 35 0.27 22.15 -8.68
CA VAL A 35 -1.16 22.23 -8.39
C VAL A 35 -1.90 22.44 -9.71
N PRO A 36 -2.64 21.45 -10.21
CA PRO A 36 -3.40 21.61 -11.44
C PRO A 36 -4.53 22.64 -11.27
N PRO A 37 -4.88 23.39 -12.34
CA PRO A 37 -6.08 24.20 -12.41
C PRO A 37 -7.34 23.42 -12.03
N GLN A 38 -8.37 24.12 -11.55
CA GLN A 38 -9.56 23.51 -10.94
C GLN A 38 -10.24 22.45 -11.81
N ASP A 39 -10.38 22.71 -13.11
CA ASP A 39 -11.02 21.80 -14.05
C ASP A 39 -10.26 20.48 -14.20
N LEU A 40 -8.93 20.57 -14.25
CA LEU A 40 -8.06 19.40 -14.34
C LEU A 40 -7.96 18.67 -13.00
N ARG A 41 -8.01 19.39 -11.87
CA ARG A 41 -7.90 18.81 -10.53
C ARG A 41 -8.98 17.76 -10.27
N THR A 42 -10.23 18.04 -10.65
CA THR A 42 -11.36 17.11 -10.46
C THR A 42 -11.24 15.87 -11.35
N LEU A 43 -10.79 16.03 -12.59
CA LEU A 43 -10.58 14.93 -13.51
C LEU A 43 -9.45 14.01 -13.03
N LEU A 44 -8.32 14.60 -12.64
CA LEU A 44 -7.14 13.88 -12.15
C LEU A 44 -7.43 13.18 -10.83
N SER A 45 -8.07 13.86 -9.86
CA SER A 45 -8.40 13.24 -8.57
C SER A 45 -9.29 12.01 -8.74
N ARG A 46 -10.34 12.13 -9.57
CA ARG A 46 -11.22 11.01 -9.91
C ARG A 46 -10.46 9.88 -10.60
N GLN A 47 -9.62 10.20 -11.57
CA GLN A 47 -8.85 9.20 -12.31
C GLN A 47 -7.83 8.47 -11.42
N MET A 48 -7.29 9.14 -10.40
CA MET A 48 -6.39 8.54 -9.40
C MET A 48 -7.15 7.71 -8.36
N GLN A 49 -8.36 8.11 -7.97
CA GLN A 49 -9.18 7.37 -7.00
C GLN A 49 -9.83 6.11 -7.59
N LYS A 50 -10.23 6.15 -8.87
CA LYS A 50 -10.85 5.01 -9.57
C LYS A 50 -10.05 3.70 -9.46
N PRO A 51 -8.76 3.63 -9.84
CA PRO A 51 -8.00 2.38 -9.77
C PRO A 51 -7.85 1.88 -8.33
N THR A 52 -7.70 2.77 -7.35
CA THR A 52 -7.66 2.41 -5.93
C THR A 52 -8.97 1.76 -5.47
N SER A 53 -10.11 2.33 -5.88
CA SER A 53 -11.43 1.77 -5.59
C SER A 53 -11.64 0.42 -6.25
N ILE A 54 -11.28 0.29 -7.53
CA ILE A 54 -11.35 -0.97 -8.29
C ILE A 54 -10.48 -2.04 -7.63
N LEU A 55 -9.24 -1.70 -7.29
CA LEU A 55 -8.31 -2.62 -6.63
C LEU A 55 -8.87 -3.07 -5.27
N SER A 56 -9.41 -2.15 -4.47
CA SER A 56 -10.03 -2.49 -3.18
C SER A 56 -11.24 -3.42 -3.36
N GLY A 57 -12.06 -3.18 -4.38
CA GLY A 57 -13.18 -4.06 -4.72
C GLY A 57 -12.74 -5.47 -5.08
N GLU A 58 -11.71 -5.59 -5.92
CA GLU A 58 -11.17 -6.88 -6.34
C GLU A 58 -10.52 -7.65 -5.19
N LYS A 59 -9.82 -6.94 -4.29
CA LYS A 59 -9.28 -7.52 -3.05
C LYS A 59 -10.39 -8.13 -2.20
N ASN A 60 -11.46 -7.37 -1.96
CA ASN A 60 -12.61 -7.86 -1.19
C ASN A 60 -13.31 -9.04 -1.88
N ARG A 61 -13.36 -9.05 -3.21
CA ARG A 61 -13.93 -10.17 -3.96
C ARG A 61 -13.11 -11.44 -3.77
N ALA A 62 -11.79 -11.37 -3.85
CA ALA A 62 -10.91 -12.50 -3.59
C ALA A 62 -11.10 -13.07 -2.18
N HIS A 63 -11.21 -12.21 -1.16
CA HIS A 63 -11.54 -12.62 0.21
C HIS A 63 -12.86 -13.39 0.29
N LYS A 64 -13.92 -12.90 -0.38
CA LYS A 64 -15.23 -13.55 -0.39
C LYS A 64 -15.19 -14.91 -1.06
N VAL A 65 -14.60 -15.02 -2.24
CA VAL A 65 -14.50 -16.30 -2.97
C VAL A 65 -13.80 -17.36 -2.14
N LEU A 66 -12.71 -17.03 -1.47
CA LEU A 66 -12.01 -17.97 -0.58
C LEU A 66 -12.90 -18.39 0.60
N THR A 67 -13.61 -17.43 1.21
CA THR A 67 -14.47 -17.70 2.37
C THR A 67 -15.69 -18.55 1.98
N ASP A 68 -16.30 -18.26 0.83
CA ASP A 68 -17.44 -19.01 0.28
C ASP A 68 -17.03 -20.45 -0.09
N GLY A 69 -15.77 -20.64 -0.52
CA GLY A 69 -15.15 -21.95 -0.72
C GLY A 69 -14.73 -22.68 0.56
N GLY A 70 -15.02 -22.13 1.75
CA GLY A 70 -14.67 -22.71 3.05
C GLY A 70 -13.22 -22.45 3.51
N ILE A 71 -12.44 -21.66 2.78
CA ILE A 71 -11.02 -21.41 3.03
C ILE A 71 -10.87 -20.06 3.74
N ARG A 72 -10.72 -20.10 5.07
CA ARG A 72 -10.54 -18.90 5.91
C ARG A 72 -9.08 -18.46 6.02
N LEU A 73 -8.44 -18.23 4.88
CA LEU A 73 -7.01 -17.84 4.82
C LEU A 73 -6.74 -16.52 5.56
N ALA A 74 -7.71 -15.60 5.58
CA ALA A 74 -7.63 -14.30 6.27
C ALA A 74 -7.28 -14.37 7.76
N VAL A 75 -7.51 -15.51 8.40
CA VAL A 75 -7.25 -15.71 9.84
C VAL A 75 -5.78 -16.04 10.09
N VAL A 76 -5.10 -16.64 9.11
CA VAL A 76 -3.74 -17.16 9.24
C VAL A 76 -2.71 -16.21 8.62
N VAL A 77 -3.11 -15.44 7.60
CA VAL A 77 -2.21 -14.51 6.92
C VAL A 77 -2.55 -13.05 7.21
N SER A 78 -1.53 -12.24 7.48
CA SER A 78 -1.68 -10.80 7.71
C SER A 78 -2.10 -10.02 6.46
N ASP A 79 -1.77 -10.53 5.27
CA ASP A 79 -2.16 -9.96 3.97
C ASP A 79 -2.42 -11.09 2.96
N ILE A 80 -3.68 -11.25 2.53
CA ILE A 80 -4.09 -12.24 1.51
C ILE A 80 -3.46 -11.95 0.14
N HIS A 81 -3.10 -10.70 -0.12
CA HIS A 81 -2.42 -10.31 -1.36
C HIS A 81 -0.90 -10.29 -1.19
N GLY A 82 -0.37 -10.76 -0.06
CA GLY A 82 1.05 -10.94 0.19
C GLY A 82 1.62 -12.11 -0.61
N LYS A 83 2.96 -12.22 -0.62
CA LYS A 83 3.67 -13.27 -1.36
C LYS A 83 3.26 -14.68 -0.91
N SER A 84 3.36 -14.97 0.39
CA SER A 84 3.01 -16.30 0.93
C SER A 84 1.55 -16.67 0.68
N ALA A 85 0.61 -15.73 0.87
CA ALA A 85 -0.80 -16.00 0.64
C ALA A 85 -1.11 -16.31 -0.83
N ARG A 86 -0.43 -15.64 -1.78
CA ARG A 86 -0.56 -15.97 -3.21
C ARG A 86 0.01 -17.35 -3.53
N GLU A 87 1.19 -17.69 -3.01
CA GLU A 87 1.78 -19.02 -3.18
C GLU A 87 0.87 -20.11 -2.59
N MET A 88 0.24 -19.84 -1.44
CA MET A 88 -0.73 -20.76 -0.84
C MET A 88 -1.99 -20.95 -1.69
N ILE A 89 -2.57 -19.86 -2.21
CA ILE A 89 -3.74 -19.92 -3.11
C ILE A 89 -3.39 -20.67 -4.40
N GLU A 90 -2.18 -20.46 -4.92
CA GLU A 90 -1.71 -21.17 -6.11
C GLU A 90 -1.50 -22.67 -5.85
N GLY A 91 -0.95 -23.04 -4.69
CA GLY A 91 -0.85 -24.44 -4.25
C GLY A 91 -2.22 -25.10 -4.12
N LEU A 92 -3.20 -24.39 -3.54
CA LEU A 92 -4.59 -24.87 -3.49
C LEU A 92 -5.18 -25.07 -4.89
N SER A 93 -4.86 -24.20 -5.85
CA SER A 93 -5.28 -24.37 -7.24
C SER A 93 -4.61 -25.55 -7.95
N ARG A 94 -3.50 -26.07 -7.41
CA ARG A 94 -2.82 -27.28 -7.88
C ARG A 94 -3.27 -28.54 -7.14
N GLU A 95 -4.36 -28.45 -6.37
CA GLU A 95 -4.92 -29.53 -5.56
C GLU A 95 -3.96 -30.03 -4.46
N GLU A 96 -3.03 -29.18 -4.01
CA GLU A 96 -2.13 -29.51 -2.90
C GLU A 96 -2.90 -29.60 -1.58
N THR A 97 -2.45 -30.46 -0.67
CA THR A 97 -3.08 -30.63 0.64
C THR A 97 -2.82 -29.41 1.53
N PRO A 98 -3.68 -29.14 2.54
CA PRO A 98 -3.46 -28.02 3.47
C PRO A 98 -2.07 -28.02 4.13
N GLU A 99 -1.54 -29.21 4.42
CA GLU A 99 -0.21 -29.40 5.02
C GLU A 99 0.93 -28.98 4.09
N GLN A 100 0.79 -29.24 2.78
CA GLN A 100 1.75 -28.82 1.77
C GLN A 100 1.70 -27.30 1.58
N VAL A 101 0.49 -26.75 1.51
CA VAL A 101 0.25 -25.31 1.34
C VAL A 101 0.85 -24.49 2.50
N LEU A 102 0.80 -25.02 3.72
CA LEU A 102 1.40 -24.38 4.90
C LEU A 102 2.93 -24.23 4.80
N GLN A 103 3.62 -25.02 3.98
CA GLN A 103 5.07 -24.89 3.78
C GLN A 103 5.47 -23.59 3.09
N TYR A 104 4.54 -22.95 2.36
CA TYR A 104 4.76 -21.64 1.74
C TYR A 104 4.61 -20.47 2.74
N ALA A 105 4.27 -20.75 4.00
CA ALA A 105 4.20 -19.73 5.04
C ALA A 105 5.59 -19.12 5.27
N SER A 106 5.70 -17.79 5.16
CA SER A 106 6.93 -17.12 5.59
C SER A 106 7.06 -17.25 7.11
N GLY A 107 8.29 -17.34 7.64
CA GLY A 107 8.54 -17.38 9.09
C GLY A 107 8.09 -16.14 9.89
N ARG A 108 7.48 -15.14 9.25
CA ARG A 108 6.81 -14.00 9.91
C ARG A 108 5.33 -14.23 10.18
N LEU A 109 4.75 -15.28 9.62
CA LEU A 109 3.40 -15.71 9.92
C LEU A 109 3.49 -16.56 11.18
N GLU A 110 3.18 -15.96 12.33
CA GLU A 110 3.04 -16.71 13.58
C GLU A 110 1.72 -17.48 13.55
N ALA A 111 1.79 -18.76 13.92
CA ALA A 111 0.65 -19.67 13.98
C ALA A 111 -0.21 -19.44 15.22
#